data_AF-A0AA38Y435-F1
#
_entry.id   AF-A0AA38Y435-F1
#
_cell.length_a   1.000
_cell.length_b   1.000
_cell.length_c   1.000
_cell.angle_alpha   90.00
_cell.angle_beta   90.00
_cell.angle_gamma   90.00
#
_symmetry.space_group_name_H-M   'P 1'
#
loop_
_entity.id
_entity.type
_entity.pdbx_description
1 polymer ?
#
loop_
_entity_poly.entity_id
_entity_poly.type
_entity_poly.pdbx_seq_one_letter_code
_entity_poly.pdbx_strand_id
1 'polypeptide(L)'
;MTTINFLYIHGVFDKGTYKDIPKHVNGAIQLINLRCRNSKSSPLARPIHRILWESVLYQMFRQTVRHPFVIDFEPDLDFATKAEKLLRSLTFPDASPADNSPVIGFPLGLQKLIIEVVQLCKTPSRPEDRLLHRLHEEMEQWETSLPEEGCCVDEGSEADGTGIHIQETRSFYEHSTSLHILSVSLLLDWVSKSTAVSDPINHHLTPSGKSWQLSRALQIMQCPRIKEDWSKCYLGSWPALVFGYAVDSPEDVAVIRQDLQHRYQAIYSGEELSFLVELEEVWQKRGIL
;
A
#
# COMPACT_ATOMS: atom_id res chain seq x y z
N MET A 1 -14.64 -4.30 20.11
CA MET A 1 -15.31 -5.05 19.03
C MET A 1 -16.09 -4.10 18.15
N THR A 2 -17.03 -3.31 18.71
CA THR A 2 -17.82 -2.33 17.95
C THR A 2 -16.97 -1.31 17.18
N THR A 3 -15.92 -0.71 17.79
CA THR A 3 -15.04 0.27 17.13
C THR A 3 -14.25 -0.30 15.94
N ILE A 4 -13.88 -1.58 15.97
CA ILE A 4 -13.10 -2.19 14.87
C ILE A 4 -14.03 -2.57 13.72
N ASN A 5 -15.24 -3.05 14.02
CA ASN A 5 -16.28 -3.18 12.99
C ASN A 5 -16.61 -1.82 12.35
N PHE A 6 -16.67 -0.74 13.14
CA PHE A 6 -16.86 0.62 12.62
C PHE A 6 -15.72 1.10 11.70
N LEU A 7 -14.46 0.74 11.98
CA LEU A 7 -13.33 1.09 11.12
C LEU A 7 -13.40 0.47 9.71
N TYR A 8 -13.99 -0.72 9.59
CA TYR A 8 -14.23 -1.38 8.29
C TYR A 8 -15.49 -0.87 7.57
N ILE A 9 -16.38 -0.21 8.29
CA ILE A 9 -17.70 0.23 7.81
C ILE A 9 -17.69 1.73 7.43
N HIS A 10 -16.89 2.55 8.12
CA HIS A 10 -16.76 3.97 7.79
C HIS A 10 -15.99 4.15 6.47
N GLY A 11 -16.59 4.92 5.56
CA GLY A 11 -16.11 5.07 4.19
C GLY A 11 -16.78 4.14 3.16
N VAL A 12 -17.71 3.27 3.56
CA VAL A 12 -18.53 2.48 2.62
C VAL A 12 -19.91 3.13 2.38
N PHE A 13 -20.40 3.94 3.32
CA PHE A 13 -21.80 4.42 3.30
C PHE A 13 -21.99 5.85 2.79
N ASP A 14 -21.05 6.78 3.01
CA ASP A 14 -21.16 8.16 2.52
C ASP A 14 -19.82 8.92 2.55
N LYS A 15 -19.63 9.84 1.60
CA LYS A 15 -18.46 10.74 1.49
C LYS A 15 -18.23 11.55 2.76
N GLY A 16 -19.28 11.86 3.53
CA GLY A 16 -19.18 12.60 4.79
C GLY A 16 -18.43 11.85 5.90
N THR A 17 -18.48 10.51 5.91
CA THR A 17 -17.91 9.69 7.00
C THR A 17 -16.40 9.52 6.93
N TYR A 18 -15.75 9.81 5.80
CA TYR A 18 -14.29 9.70 5.66
C TYR A 18 -13.54 10.65 6.61
N LYS A 19 -14.10 11.83 6.91
CA LYS A 19 -13.46 12.84 7.75
C LYS A 19 -13.29 12.43 9.22
N ASP A 20 -14.06 11.44 9.67
CA ASP A 20 -13.98 10.97 11.05
C ASP A 20 -13.07 9.74 11.22
N ILE A 21 -12.67 9.08 10.11
CA ILE A 21 -11.80 7.90 10.16
C ILE A 21 -10.48 8.19 10.89
N PRO A 22 -9.74 9.29 10.63
CA PRO A 22 -8.55 9.66 11.40
C PRO A 22 -8.77 9.66 12.92
N LYS A 23 -9.88 10.24 13.38
CA LYS A 23 -10.21 10.32 14.81
C LYS A 23 -10.48 8.93 15.39
N HIS A 24 -11.16 8.07 14.64
CA HIS A 24 -11.43 6.69 15.07
C HIS A 24 -10.17 5.84 15.13
N VAL A 25 -9.26 5.98 14.16
CA VAL A 25 -7.95 5.30 14.18
C VAL A 25 -7.15 5.74 15.40
N ASN A 26 -7.05 7.05 15.65
CA ASN A 26 -6.35 7.59 16.83
C ASN A 26 -6.97 7.11 18.14
N GLY A 27 -8.30 7.10 18.23
CA GLY A 27 -9.01 6.53 19.38
C GLY A 27 -8.73 5.03 19.59
N ALA A 28 -8.65 4.25 18.51
CA ALA A 28 -8.32 2.82 18.57
C ALA A 28 -6.87 2.58 19.04
N ILE A 29 -5.92 3.36 18.54
CA ILE A 29 -4.51 3.33 18.98
C ILE A 29 -4.42 3.63 20.49
N GLN A 30 -5.10 4.68 20.96
CA GLN A 30 -5.14 5.03 22.37
C GLN A 30 -5.74 3.90 23.24
N LEU A 31 -6.84 3.30 22.81
CA LEU A 31 -7.47 2.18 23.52
C LEU A 31 -6.57 0.95 23.59
N ILE A 32 -5.87 0.60 22.50
CA ILE A 32 -4.91 -0.50 22.49
C ILE A 32 -3.75 -0.20 23.46
N ASN A 33 -3.20 1.01 23.42
CA ASN A 33 -2.12 1.42 24.31
C ASN A 33 -2.54 1.40 25.79
N LEU A 34 -3.75 1.90 26.10
CA LEU A 34 -4.33 1.85 27.45
C LEU A 34 -4.48 0.40 27.92
N ARG A 35 -5.01 -0.48 27.06
CA ARG A 35 -5.17 -1.91 27.36
C ARG A 35 -3.83 -2.59 27.64
N CYS A 36 -2.80 -2.30 26.84
CA CYS A 36 -1.45 -2.84 27.07
C CYS A 36 -0.85 -2.37 28.40
N ARG A 37 -1.12 -1.13 28.82
CA ARG A 37 -0.63 -0.58 30.10
C ARG A 37 -1.35 -1.16 31.31
N ASN A 38 -2.65 -1.42 31.18
CA ASN A 38 -3.51 -1.82 32.31
C ASN A 38 -3.72 -3.34 32.41
N SER A 39 -3.36 -4.12 31.38
CA SER A 39 -3.49 -5.57 31.41
C SER A 39 -2.19 -6.25 31.82
N LYS A 40 -2.31 -7.25 32.69
CA LYS A 40 -1.20 -8.17 33.02
C LYS A 40 -1.03 -9.29 31.99
N SER A 41 -2.02 -9.49 31.09
CA SER A 41 -2.00 -10.52 30.06
C SER A 41 -1.18 -10.09 28.84
N SER A 42 -0.61 -11.06 28.12
CA SER A 42 0.01 -10.79 26.81
C SER A 42 -0.94 -10.01 25.88
N PRO A 43 -0.45 -8.98 25.16
CA PRO A 43 -1.23 -8.26 24.16
C PRO A 43 -1.81 -9.15 23.06
N LEU A 44 -1.20 -10.32 22.81
CA LEU A 44 -1.64 -11.32 21.84
C LEU A 44 -2.24 -12.59 22.49
N ALA A 45 -2.76 -12.48 23.72
CA ALA A 45 -3.28 -13.64 24.47
C ALA A 45 -4.40 -14.46 23.77
N ARG A 46 -5.02 -13.92 22.71
CA ARG A 46 -6.04 -14.61 21.92
C ARG A 46 -5.80 -14.28 20.43
N PRO A 47 -6.05 -15.20 19.49
CA PRO A 47 -5.90 -14.94 18.05
C PRO A 47 -6.65 -13.69 17.57
N ILE A 48 -7.83 -13.43 18.13
CA ILE A 48 -8.60 -12.20 17.81
C ILE A 48 -7.80 -10.92 18.09
N HIS A 49 -6.90 -10.90 19.06
CA HIS A 49 -6.10 -9.71 19.34
C HIS A 49 -5.16 -9.35 18.20
N ARG A 50 -4.62 -10.36 17.49
CA ARG A 50 -3.82 -10.13 16.29
C ARG A 50 -4.63 -9.38 15.23
N ILE A 51 -5.85 -9.86 14.97
CA ILE A 51 -6.78 -9.19 14.06
C ILE A 51 -6.99 -7.73 14.49
N LEU A 52 -7.16 -7.44 15.79
CA LEU A 52 -7.32 -6.04 16.24
C LEU A 52 -6.10 -5.17 15.93
N TRP A 53 -4.89 -5.68 16.18
CA TRP A 53 -3.65 -4.96 15.91
C TRP A 53 -3.46 -4.72 14.41
N GLU A 54 -3.64 -5.76 13.60
CA GLU A 54 -3.53 -5.65 12.15
C GLU A 54 -4.61 -4.74 11.57
N SER A 55 -5.84 -4.75 12.11
CA SER A 55 -6.93 -3.85 11.70
C SER A 55 -6.55 -2.39 11.90
N VAL A 56 -6.02 -2.05 13.08
CA VAL A 56 -5.64 -0.66 13.38
C VAL A 56 -4.44 -0.23 12.54
N LEU A 57 -3.44 -1.10 12.38
CA LEU A 57 -2.32 -0.85 11.48
C LEU A 57 -2.75 -0.63 10.04
N TYR A 58 -3.60 -1.51 9.50
CA TYR A 58 -4.11 -1.42 8.15
C TYR A 58 -4.86 -0.10 7.92
N GLN A 59 -5.69 0.32 8.87
CA GLN A 59 -6.44 1.57 8.74
C GLN A 59 -5.52 2.80 8.86
N MET A 60 -4.55 2.78 9.77
CA MET A 60 -3.52 3.82 9.86
C MET A 60 -2.71 3.91 8.56
N PHE A 61 -2.30 2.76 8.00
CA PHE A 61 -1.63 2.67 6.71
C PHE A 61 -2.49 3.31 5.61
N ARG A 62 -3.75 2.88 5.44
CA ARG A 62 -4.65 3.45 4.43
C ARG A 62 -4.80 4.96 4.54
N GLN A 63 -5.06 5.49 5.74
CA GLN A 63 -5.22 6.94 5.92
C GLN A 63 -3.92 7.69 5.61
N THR A 64 -2.76 7.06 5.87
CA THR A 64 -1.47 7.64 5.53
C THR A 64 -1.26 7.71 4.02
N VAL A 65 -1.53 6.61 3.32
CA VAL A 65 -1.10 6.43 1.92
C VAL A 65 -2.12 6.90 0.89
N ARG A 66 -3.40 7.07 1.26
CA ARG A 66 -4.51 7.40 0.35
C ARG A 66 -4.25 8.63 -0.52
N HIS A 67 -3.62 9.66 0.03
CA HIS A 67 -3.21 10.85 -0.71
C HIS A 67 -1.73 11.12 -0.44
N PRO A 68 -0.80 10.55 -1.23
CA PRO A 68 0.64 10.58 -0.93
C PRO A 68 1.25 11.98 -0.80
N PHE A 69 0.57 13.00 -1.33
CA PHE A 69 1.05 14.39 -1.37
C PHE A 69 0.19 15.37 -0.55
N VAL A 70 -0.84 14.89 0.14
CA VAL A 70 -1.75 15.74 0.93
C VAL A 70 -1.56 15.47 2.42
N ILE A 71 -1.38 16.54 3.19
CA ILE A 71 -1.27 16.48 4.66
C ILE A 71 -2.67 16.41 5.27
N ASP A 72 -3.19 15.20 5.44
CA ASP A 72 -4.54 14.93 5.98
C ASP A 72 -4.54 14.02 7.22
N PHE A 73 -3.47 13.24 7.42
CA PHE A 73 -3.31 12.32 8.53
C PHE A 73 -1.83 12.16 8.92
N GLU A 74 -1.56 12.22 10.21
CA GLU A 74 -0.25 11.97 10.82
C GLU A 74 -0.25 10.58 11.50
N PRO A 75 0.53 9.61 11.02
CA PRO A 75 0.59 8.27 11.58
C PRO A 75 1.39 8.21 12.88
N ASP A 76 0.97 7.35 13.81
CA ASP A 76 1.71 7.03 15.03
C ASP A 76 2.82 6.00 14.71
N LEU A 77 4.04 6.49 14.42
CA LEU A 77 5.19 5.65 14.08
C LEU A 77 5.69 4.78 15.24
N ASP A 78 5.46 5.22 16.48
CA ASP A 78 5.78 4.44 17.68
C ASP A 78 4.84 3.25 17.80
N PHE A 79 3.55 3.47 17.55
CA PHE A 79 2.56 2.41 17.44
C PHE A 79 2.92 1.44 16.31
N ALA A 80 3.28 1.93 15.12
CA ALA A 80 3.72 1.10 14.00
C ALA A 80 4.89 0.19 14.38
N THR A 81 5.94 0.77 14.96
CA THR A 81 7.14 0.03 15.40
C THR A 81 6.83 -0.98 16.49
N LYS A 82 5.95 -0.63 17.44
CA LYS A 82 5.51 -1.54 18.50
C LYS A 82 4.72 -2.71 17.95
N ALA A 83 3.80 -2.44 17.03
CA ALA A 83 2.96 -3.46 16.41
C ALA A 83 3.80 -4.40 15.53
N GLU A 84 4.75 -3.87 14.75
CA GLU A 84 5.71 -4.65 13.97
C GLU A 84 6.45 -5.66 14.85
N LYS A 85 7.04 -5.20 15.98
CA LYS A 85 7.73 -6.08 16.94
C LYS A 85 6.81 -7.13 17.55
N LEU A 86 5.58 -6.75 17.89
CA LEU A 86 4.61 -7.62 18.54
C LEU A 86 4.10 -8.72 17.57
N LEU A 87 3.82 -8.36 16.32
CA LEU A 87 3.22 -9.25 15.33
C LEU A 87 4.22 -10.18 14.63
N ARG A 88 5.53 -10.01 14.87
CA ARG A 88 6.58 -10.96 14.44
C ARG A 88 6.34 -12.38 14.94
N SER A 89 5.73 -12.55 16.12
CA SER A 89 5.38 -13.88 16.61
C SER A 89 4.21 -14.46 15.81
N LEU A 90 4.41 -15.64 15.22
CA LEU A 90 3.34 -16.37 14.54
C LEU A 90 2.25 -16.77 15.54
N THR A 91 1.00 -16.55 15.17
CA THR A 91 -0.16 -16.99 15.97
C THR A 91 -0.47 -18.45 15.70
N PHE A 92 -0.20 -18.90 14.48
CA PHE A 92 -0.30 -20.28 14.03
C PHE A 92 1.03 -20.68 13.40
N PRO A 93 1.97 -21.27 14.17
CA PRO A 93 3.32 -21.59 13.69
C PRO A 93 3.34 -22.51 12.46
N ASP A 94 2.34 -23.36 12.33
CA ASP A 94 2.21 -24.33 11.24
C ASP A 94 1.56 -23.74 9.96
N ALA A 95 1.07 -22.50 10.00
CA ALA A 95 0.41 -21.84 8.88
C ALA A 95 1.37 -20.95 8.08
N SER A 96 1.02 -20.61 6.84
CA SER A 96 1.87 -19.74 6.02
C SER A 96 2.00 -18.32 6.62
N PRO A 97 3.03 -17.54 6.24
CA PRO A 97 3.12 -16.13 6.65
C PRO A 97 1.89 -15.30 6.24
N ALA A 98 1.29 -15.60 5.09
CA ALA A 98 0.08 -14.95 4.61
C ALA A 98 -1.13 -15.30 5.48
N ASP A 99 -1.30 -16.57 5.88
CA ASP A 99 -2.37 -17.01 6.78
C ASP A 99 -2.22 -16.42 8.18
N ASN A 100 -0.98 -16.15 8.59
CA ASN A 100 -0.71 -15.44 9.83
C ASN A 100 -1.00 -13.94 9.73
N SER A 101 -1.09 -13.33 8.54
CA SER A 101 -1.33 -11.88 8.38
C SER A 101 -2.63 -11.60 7.60
N PRO A 102 -3.80 -12.04 8.10
CA PRO A 102 -5.04 -12.05 7.33
C PRO A 102 -5.56 -10.65 6.95
N VAL A 103 -5.11 -9.59 7.62
CA VAL A 103 -5.63 -8.23 7.41
C VAL A 103 -4.66 -7.31 6.65
N ILE A 104 -3.34 -7.52 6.74
CA ILE A 104 -2.37 -6.64 6.09
C ILE A 104 -1.95 -7.19 4.73
N GLY A 105 -1.85 -8.51 4.58
CA GLY A 105 -1.64 -9.17 3.29
C GLY A 105 -0.32 -8.85 2.57
N PHE A 106 0.64 -8.18 3.22
CA PHE A 106 2.03 -8.04 2.77
C PHE A 106 2.97 -7.81 3.98
N PRO A 107 4.31 -7.85 3.83
CA PRO A 107 5.23 -7.80 4.97
C PRO A 107 5.14 -6.50 5.80
N LEU A 108 5.12 -6.62 7.14
CA LEU A 108 5.01 -5.47 8.06
C LEU A 108 6.15 -4.46 7.94
N GLY A 109 7.37 -4.95 7.66
CA GLY A 109 8.53 -4.07 7.42
C GLY A 109 8.30 -3.17 6.21
N LEU A 110 7.82 -3.75 5.10
CA LEU A 110 7.46 -3.00 3.90
C LEU A 110 6.33 -1.99 4.18
N GLN A 111 5.32 -2.37 4.97
CA GLN A 111 4.23 -1.45 5.35
C GLN A 111 4.77 -0.22 6.08
N LYS A 112 5.68 -0.43 7.02
CA LYS A 112 6.31 0.65 7.77
C LYS A 112 7.17 1.53 6.87
N LEU A 113 7.98 0.93 5.99
CA LEU A 113 8.78 1.67 5.01
C LEU A 113 7.91 2.56 4.12
N ILE A 114 6.78 2.04 3.61
CA ILE A 114 5.81 2.82 2.83
C ILE A 114 5.30 4.02 3.63
N ILE A 115 4.91 3.81 4.90
CA ILE A 115 4.43 4.88 5.78
C ILE A 115 5.52 5.97 5.93
N GLU A 116 6.77 5.57 6.21
CA GLU A 116 7.88 6.52 6.39
C GLU A 116 8.15 7.32 5.10
N VAL A 117 8.20 6.67 3.94
CA VAL A 117 8.45 7.34 2.65
C VAL A 117 7.30 8.28 2.28
N VAL A 118 6.05 7.86 2.43
CA VAL A 118 4.89 8.73 2.15
C VAL A 118 4.86 9.95 3.07
N GLN A 119 5.26 9.80 4.35
CA GLN A 119 5.38 10.96 5.24
C GLN A 119 6.43 11.96 4.74
N LEU A 120 7.53 11.49 4.13
CA LEU A 120 8.48 12.40 3.48
C LEU A 120 7.88 13.11 2.27
N CYS A 121 7.05 12.45 1.47
CA CYS A 121 6.33 13.09 0.36
C CYS A 121 5.38 14.21 0.83
N LYS A 122 4.86 14.11 2.05
CA LYS A 122 3.99 15.11 2.69
C LYS A 122 4.75 16.20 3.42
N THR A 123 6.07 16.07 3.57
CA THR A 123 6.89 17.01 4.34
C THR A 123 7.44 18.11 3.42
N PRO A 124 7.19 19.41 3.71
CA PRO A 124 7.62 20.50 2.84
C PRO A 124 9.13 20.80 2.91
N SER A 125 9.81 20.29 3.94
CA SER A 125 11.26 20.44 4.12
C SER A 125 12.03 19.28 3.52
N ARG A 126 13.23 19.55 3.00
CA ARG A 126 14.16 18.50 2.58
C ARG A 126 14.41 17.51 3.73
N PRO A 127 14.27 16.20 3.51
CA PRO A 127 14.58 15.21 4.52
C PRO A 127 16.06 15.21 4.90
N GLU A 128 16.38 14.80 6.12
CA GLU A 128 17.76 14.67 6.57
C GLU A 128 18.51 13.61 5.75
N ASP A 129 19.75 13.90 5.34
CA ASP A 129 20.53 12.98 4.50
C ASP A 129 20.74 11.60 5.15
N ARG A 130 20.89 11.55 6.49
CA ARG A 130 21.01 10.29 7.25
C ARG A 130 19.74 9.45 7.17
N LEU A 131 18.58 10.12 7.23
CA LEU A 131 17.28 9.46 7.14
C LEU A 131 17.08 8.88 5.72
N LEU A 132 17.40 9.67 4.69
CA LEU A 132 17.33 9.21 3.30
C LEU A 132 18.27 8.03 3.05
N HIS A 133 19.50 8.09 3.54
CA HIS A 133 20.46 7.00 3.36
C HIS A 133 19.95 5.69 3.98
N ARG A 134 19.43 5.72 5.21
CA ARG A 134 18.81 4.56 5.86
C ARG A 134 17.64 4.00 5.04
N LEU A 135 16.77 4.87 4.53
CA LEU A 135 15.60 4.45 3.75
C LEU A 135 16.01 3.83 2.42
N HIS A 136 17.07 4.33 1.77
CA HIS A 136 17.64 3.73 0.56
C HIS A 136 18.25 2.36 0.83
N GLU A 137 19.00 2.19 1.92
CA GLU A 137 19.55 0.88 2.31
C GLU A 137 18.46 -0.16 2.58
N GLU A 138 17.36 0.26 3.24
CA GLU A 138 16.22 -0.61 3.47
C GLU A 138 15.47 -0.91 2.15
N MET A 139 15.33 0.08 1.27
CA MET A 139 14.69 -0.09 -0.03
C MET A 139 15.45 -1.07 -0.93
N GLU A 140 16.79 -1.01 -0.97
CA GLU A 140 17.63 -1.91 -1.75
C GLU A 140 17.43 -3.38 -1.35
N GLN A 141 17.22 -3.65 -0.06
CA GLN A 141 16.90 -5.00 0.43
C GLN A 141 15.55 -5.52 -0.10
N TRP A 142 14.57 -4.63 -0.28
CA TRP A 142 13.29 -4.99 -0.86
C TRP A 142 13.36 -5.12 -2.38
N GLU A 143 14.08 -4.24 -3.07
CA GLU A 143 14.26 -4.31 -4.52
C GLU A 143 14.97 -5.60 -4.94
N THR A 144 15.96 -6.06 -4.17
CA THR A 144 16.63 -7.35 -4.40
C THR A 144 15.73 -8.57 -4.18
N SER A 145 14.58 -8.41 -3.53
CA SER A 145 13.57 -9.46 -3.37
C SER A 145 12.57 -9.56 -4.52
N LEU A 146 12.64 -8.64 -5.50
CA LEU A 146 11.77 -8.67 -6.67
C LEU A 146 12.10 -9.88 -7.56
N PRO A 147 11.08 -10.58 -8.10
CA PRO A 147 11.32 -11.66 -9.04
C PRO A 147 11.90 -11.15 -10.37
N GLU A 148 12.77 -11.97 -10.97
CA GLU A 148 13.40 -11.70 -12.26
C GLU A 148 12.37 -11.46 -13.38
N GLU A 149 12.77 -10.73 -14.42
CA GLU A 149 11.92 -10.37 -15.56
C GLU A 149 11.40 -11.60 -16.31
N GLY A 150 10.17 -12.03 -16.01
CA GLY A 150 9.52 -13.14 -16.74
C GLY A 150 8.26 -13.74 -16.11
N CYS A 151 7.66 -13.12 -15.09
CA CYS A 151 6.65 -13.78 -14.24
C CYS A 151 5.30 -14.14 -14.91
N CYS A 152 5.10 -13.77 -16.17
CA CYS A 152 3.92 -14.16 -16.96
C CYS A 152 4.19 -15.33 -17.92
N VAL A 153 5.38 -15.95 -17.87
CA VAL A 153 5.71 -17.11 -18.72
C VAL A 153 4.91 -18.33 -18.25
N ASP A 154 4.28 -18.98 -19.22
CA ASP A 154 3.39 -20.10 -19.07
C ASP A 154 4.21 -21.37 -18.74
N GLU A 155 4.49 -21.60 -17.45
CA GLU A 155 4.92 -22.93 -17.03
C GLU A 155 3.71 -23.85 -17.09
N GLY A 156 3.53 -24.50 -18.25
CA GLY A 156 2.56 -25.56 -18.51
C GLY A 156 2.84 -26.82 -17.67
N SER A 157 2.78 -26.67 -16.35
CA SER A 157 2.90 -27.75 -15.39
C SER A 157 1.50 -28.32 -15.13
N GLU A 158 1.28 -29.55 -15.59
CA GLU A 158 0.16 -30.42 -15.23
C GLU A 158 0.23 -30.79 -13.73
N ALA A 159 0.13 -29.80 -12.85
CA ALA A 159 0.01 -30.04 -11.42
C ALA A 159 -1.44 -30.43 -11.09
N ASP A 160 -1.60 -31.42 -10.22
CA ASP A 160 -2.88 -31.84 -9.67
C ASP A 160 -3.69 -30.62 -9.15
N GLY A 161 -5.01 -30.67 -9.20
CA GLY A 161 -5.89 -29.48 -9.03
C GLY A 161 -5.70 -28.68 -7.72
N THR A 162 -5.08 -29.29 -6.70
CA THR A 162 -4.73 -28.65 -5.42
C THR A 162 -3.41 -27.88 -5.50
N GLY A 163 -2.45 -28.33 -6.32
CA GLY A 163 -1.15 -27.70 -6.52
C GLY A 163 -1.23 -26.42 -7.36
N ILE A 164 -2.13 -26.38 -8.34
CA ILE A 164 -2.39 -25.20 -9.18
C ILE A 164 -2.84 -24.01 -8.32
N HIS A 165 -3.82 -24.21 -7.43
CA HIS A 165 -4.37 -23.13 -6.59
C HIS A 165 -3.34 -22.55 -5.61
N ILE A 166 -2.44 -23.37 -5.08
CA ILE A 166 -1.36 -22.92 -4.18
C ILE A 166 -0.34 -22.07 -4.95
N GLN A 167 0.00 -22.48 -6.18
CA GLN A 167 0.94 -21.76 -7.04
C GLN A 167 0.37 -20.42 -7.52
N GLU A 168 -0.92 -20.37 -7.87
CA GLU A 168 -1.63 -19.14 -8.23
C GLU A 168 -1.69 -18.16 -7.05
N THR A 169 -2.07 -18.62 -5.85
CA THR A 169 -2.11 -17.78 -4.64
C THR A 169 -0.74 -17.20 -4.30
N ARG A 170 0.33 -17.99 -4.44
CA ARG A 170 1.70 -17.53 -4.21
C ARG A 170 2.12 -16.48 -5.23
N SER A 171 1.86 -16.73 -6.51
CA SER A 171 2.17 -15.78 -7.59
C SER A 171 1.43 -14.46 -7.41
N PHE A 172 0.16 -14.50 -7.00
CA PHE A 172 -0.61 -13.31 -6.69
C PHE A 172 0.01 -12.49 -5.54
N TYR A 173 0.35 -13.13 -4.42
CA TYR A 173 0.96 -12.46 -3.27
C TYR A 173 2.30 -11.83 -3.64
N GLU A 174 3.10 -12.53 -4.43
CA GLU A 174 4.40 -12.07 -4.93
C GLU A 174 4.23 -10.82 -5.81
N HIS A 175 3.37 -10.86 -6.83
CA HIS A 175 3.09 -9.70 -7.68
C HIS A 175 2.52 -8.51 -6.91
N SER A 176 1.57 -8.76 -5.99
CA SER A 176 1.01 -7.70 -5.13
C SER A 176 2.11 -7.04 -4.30
N THR A 177 2.99 -7.84 -3.69
CA THR A 177 4.14 -7.32 -2.92
C THR A 177 5.10 -6.55 -3.82
N SER A 178 5.41 -7.07 -5.01
CA SER A 178 6.25 -6.38 -6.00
C SER A 178 5.71 -5.01 -6.38
N LEU A 179 4.39 -4.88 -6.62
CA LEU A 179 3.77 -3.60 -6.95
C LEU A 179 3.90 -2.59 -5.80
N HIS A 180 3.79 -3.04 -4.54
CA HIS A 180 4.03 -2.18 -3.38
C HIS A 180 5.49 -1.74 -3.28
N ILE A 181 6.45 -2.66 -3.48
CA ILE A 181 7.89 -2.37 -3.49
C ILE A 181 8.22 -1.32 -4.58
N LEU A 182 7.74 -1.54 -5.81
CA LEU A 182 7.97 -0.63 -6.94
C LEU A 182 7.35 0.75 -6.69
N SER A 183 6.19 0.81 -6.05
CA SER A 183 5.52 2.07 -5.71
C SER A 183 6.34 2.88 -4.70
N VAL A 184 6.80 2.25 -3.61
CA VAL A 184 7.58 2.95 -2.58
C VAL A 184 8.97 3.32 -3.05
N SER A 185 9.62 2.46 -3.84
CA SER A 185 10.89 2.75 -4.51
C SER A 185 10.78 4.01 -5.37
N LEU A 186 9.73 4.08 -6.19
CA LEU A 186 9.48 5.23 -7.06
C LEU A 186 9.26 6.53 -6.25
N LEU A 187 8.48 6.47 -5.17
CA LEU A 187 8.25 7.62 -4.29
C LEU A 187 9.54 8.09 -3.59
N LEU A 188 10.35 7.15 -3.07
CA LEU A 188 11.62 7.47 -2.42
C LEU A 188 12.58 8.15 -3.41
N ASP A 189 12.61 7.69 -4.65
CA ASP A 189 13.35 8.30 -5.75
C ASP A 189 12.91 9.76 -6.00
N TRP A 190 11.61 10.02 -5.99
CA TRP A 190 11.06 11.37 -6.15
C TRP A 190 11.45 12.28 -4.99
N VAL A 191 11.30 11.80 -3.76
CA VAL A 191 11.69 12.53 -2.54
C VAL A 191 13.18 12.88 -2.59
N SER A 192 14.02 11.94 -3.04
CA SER A 192 15.47 12.13 -3.10
C SER A 192 15.90 13.13 -4.17
N LYS A 193 15.16 13.20 -5.29
CA LYS A 193 15.43 14.09 -6.41
C LYS A 193 14.81 15.49 -6.22
N SER A 194 13.86 15.65 -5.30
CA SER A 194 13.19 16.92 -5.01
C SER A 194 14.17 17.89 -4.34
N THR A 195 14.65 18.89 -5.08
CA THR A 195 15.44 19.97 -4.50
C THR A 195 14.49 20.90 -3.74
N ALA A 196 14.88 21.28 -2.53
CA ALA A 196 14.07 21.87 -1.46
C ALA A 196 13.31 23.19 -1.75
N VAL A 197 13.17 23.64 -2.99
CA VAL A 197 12.55 24.92 -3.33
C VAL A 197 11.86 24.82 -4.69
N SER A 198 10.58 24.42 -4.72
CA SER A 198 9.70 24.65 -5.88
C SER A 198 8.24 24.62 -5.46
N ASP A 199 7.58 25.73 -5.73
CA ASP A 199 6.14 26.06 -5.69
C ASP A 199 5.15 25.00 -5.15
N PRO A 200 4.35 25.30 -4.09
CA PRO A 200 3.28 24.44 -3.57
C PRO A 200 2.35 23.84 -4.63
N ILE A 201 2.17 24.56 -5.73
CA ILE A 201 1.26 24.23 -6.82
C ILE A 201 1.84 23.14 -7.74
N ASN A 202 3.17 22.99 -7.78
CA ASN A 202 3.90 22.07 -8.66
C ASN A 202 4.55 20.88 -7.92
N HIS A 203 4.32 20.70 -6.63
CA HIS A 203 4.81 19.53 -5.86
C HIS A 203 4.34 18.17 -6.42
N HIS A 204 3.31 18.17 -7.28
CA HIS A 204 2.78 16.96 -7.93
C HIS A 204 3.44 16.65 -9.29
N LEU A 205 4.39 17.47 -9.75
CA LEU A 205 5.11 17.23 -10.99
C LEU A 205 6.28 16.30 -10.70
N THR A 206 6.00 15.02 -10.85
CA THR A 206 6.95 13.92 -10.80
C THR A 206 8.10 14.19 -11.77
N PRO A 207 9.35 13.85 -11.41
CA PRO A 207 10.48 13.93 -12.34
C PRO A 207 10.12 13.27 -13.68
N SER A 208 10.29 14.01 -14.79
CA SER A 208 9.96 13.50 -16.12
C SER A 208 10.95 12.42 -16.54
N GLY A 209 10.45 11.24 -16.92
CA GLY A 209 11.24 10.17 -17.51
C GLY A 209 10.72 8.78 -17.14
N LYS A 210 10.79 7.83 -18.08
CA LYS A 210 10.45 6.44 -17.84
C LYS A 210 11.37 5.83 -16.78
N SER A 211 10.83 5.66 -15.58
CA SER A 211 11.51 4.97 -14.50
C SER A 211 11.46 3.46 -14.73
N TRP A 212 12.50 2.74 -14.30
CA TRP A 212 12.49 1.28 -14.37
C TRP A 212 11.38 0.71 -13.49
N GLN A 213 11.09 1.37 -12.36
CA GLN A 213 10.03 0.99 -11.44
C GLN A 213 8.66 1.01 -12.14
N LEU A 214 8.34 2.11 -12.84
CA LEU A 214 7.09 2.24 -13.58
C LEU A 214 7.01 1.23 -14.73
N SER A 215 8.09 1.09 -15.51
CA SER A 215 8.13 0.14 -16.63
C SER A 215 7.87 -1.29 -16.15
N ARG A 216 8.49 -1.69 -15.05
CA ARG A 216 8.30 -3.01 -14.43
C ARG A 216 6.89 -3.18 -13.85
N ALA A 217 6.36 -2.14 -13.20
CA ALA A 217 5.02 -2.18 -12.64
C ALA A 217 3.94 -2.34 -13.71
N LEU A 218 4.04 -1.61 -14.83
CA LEU A 218 3.10 -1.71 -15.95
C LEU A 218 3.12 -3.12 -16.58
N GLN A 219 4.29 -3.76 -16.70
CA GLN A 219 4.38 -5.15 -17.13
C GLN A 219 3.61 -6.10 -16.20
N ILE A 220 3.76 -5.93 -14.88
CA ILE A 220 3.05 -6.74 -13.89
C ILE A 220 1.53 -6.48 -13.99
N MET A 221 1.09 -5.21 -14.03
CA MET A 221 -0.34 -4.85 -14.11
C MET A 221 -1.03 -5.35 -15.38
N GLN A 222 -0.28 -5.51 -16.48
CA GLN A 222 -0.79 -6.08 -17.73
C GLN A 222 -0.81 -7.61 -17.75
N CYS A 223 -0.24 -8.28 -16.73
CA CYS A 223 -0.15 -9.73 -16.68
C CYS A 223 -1.55 -10.37 -16.57
N PRO A 224 -2.00 -11.15 -17.58
CA PRO A 224 -3.37 -11.68 -17.59
C PRO A 224 -3.68 -12.61 -16.42
N ARG A 225 -2.69 -13.40 -15.96
CA ARG A 225 -2.85 -14.40 -14.90
C ARG A 225 -3.28 -13.82 -13.56
N ILE A 226 -2.87 -12.58 -13.26
CA ILE A 226 -3.20 -11.94 -11.98
C ILE A 226 -4.33 -10.94 -12.09
N LYS A 227 -4.78 -10.59 -13.31
CA LYS A 227 -5.72 -9.49 -13.52
C LYS A 227 -7.02 -9.68 -12.74
N GLU A 228 -7.52 -10.91 -12.67
CA GLU A 228 -8.77 -11.21 -11.97
C GLU A 228 -8.60 -11.13 -10.44
N ASP A 229 -7.59 -11.79 -9.87
CA ASP A 229 -7.34 -11.75 -8.42
C ASP A 229 -6.91 -10.36 -7.94
N TRP A 230 -6.11 -9.67 -8.74
CA TRP A 230 -5.73 -8.28 -8.54
C TRP A 230 -6.95 -7.38 -8.46
N SER A 231 -7.89 -7.51 -9.40
CA SER A 231 -9.12 -6.69 -9.40
C SER A 231 -9.96 -6.85 -8.12
N LYS A 232 -9.86 -8.00 -7.43
CA LYS A 232 -10.56 -8.31 -6.17
C LYS A 232 -9.74 -7.93 -4.92
N CYS A 233 -8.48 -7.54 -5.09
CA CYS A 233 -7.56 -7.25 -4.00
C CYS A 233 -7.73 -5.82 -3.45
N TYR A 234 -8.14 -5.71 -2.18
CA TYR A 234 -8.28 -4.43 -1.48
C TYR A 234 -6.96 -3.69 -1.21
N LEU A 235 -5.81 -4.35 -1.42
CA LEU A 235 -4.48 -3.75 -1.20
C LEU A 235 -3.93 -3.08 -2.45
N GLY A 236 -4.44 -3.42 -3.64
CA GLY A 236 -3.79 -3.02 -4.89
C GLY A 236 -4.13 -1.64 -5.42
N SER A 237 -5.04 -0.91 -4.77
CA SER A 237 -5.51 0.39 -5.23
C SER A 237 -4.46 1.49 -5.07
N TRP A 238 -3.65 1.41 -4.02
CA TRP A 238 -2.60 2.40 -3.75
C TRP A 238 -1.45 2.36 -4.77
N PRO A 239 -0.88 1.19 -5.14
CA PRO A 239 0.10 1.12 -6.21
C PRO A 239 -0.38 1.73 -7.53
N ALA A 240 -1.62 1.43 -7.95
CA ALA A 240 -2.21 2.00 -9.16
C ALA A 240 -2.28 3.54 -9.12
N LEU A 241 -2.62 4.12 -7.96
CA LEU A 241 -2.58 5.57 -7.76
C LEU A 241 -1.16 6.14 -7.93
N VAL A 242 -0.17 5.54 -7.28
CA VAL A 242 1.24 6.00 -7.36
C VAL A 242 1.76 5.96 -8.79
N PHE A 243 1.55 4.84 -9.50
CA PHE A 243 1.94 4.73 -10.91
C PHE A 243 1.13 5.67 -11.81
N GLY A 244 -0.14 5.92 -11.49
CA GLY A 244 -0.96 6.92 -12.17
C GLY A 244 -0.38 8.33 -12.11
N TYR A 245 0.29 8.72 -11.02
CA TYR A 245 1.03 9.99 -11.01
C TYR A 245 2.32 9.95 -11.82
N ALA A 246 2.83 8.76 -12.18
CA ALA A 246 4.12 8.61 -12.86
C ALA A 246 4.00 8.50 -14.39
N VAL A 247 2.86 8.05 -14.90
CA VAL A 247 2.65 7.85 -16.35
C VAL A 247 2.73 9.17 -17.12
N ASP A 248 3.30 9.08 -18.33
CA ASP A 248 3.56 10.22 -19.22
C ASP A 248 3.04 10.02 -20.66
N SER A 249 2.43 8.86 -20.95
CA SER A 249 1.89 8.53 -22.27
C SER A 249 0.40 8.15 -22.22
N PRO A 250 -0.39 8.41 -23.27
CA PRO A 250 -1.78 7.98 -23.35
C PRO A 250 -1.95 6.46 -23.21
N GLU A 251 -0.98 5.68 -23.69
CA GLU A 251 -0.97 4.22 -23.60
C GLU A 251 -0.86 3.77 -22.14
N ASP A 252 0.09 4.31 -21.39
CA ASP A 252 0.28 3.96 -19.99
C ASP A 252 -0.88 4.46 -19.12
N VAL A 253 -1.44 5.65 -19.43
CA VAL A 253 -2.66 6.15 -18.81
C VAL A 253 -3.84 5.18 -19.02
N ALA A 254 -3.98 4.60 -20.22
CA ALA A 254 -5.04 3.63 -20.50
C ALA A 254 -4.91 2.37 -19.62
N VAL A 255 -3.68 1.91 -19.33
CA VAL A 255 -3.42 0.76 -18.44
C VAL A 255 -3.91 1.05 -17.03
N ILE A 256 -3.51 2.19 -16.45
CA ILE A 256 -3.90 2.57 -15.08
C ILE A 256 -5.42 2.79 -14.99
N ARG A 257 -5.99 3.51 -15.97
CA ARG A 257 -7.44 3.75 -16.04
C ARG A 257 -8.22 2.44 -16.09
N GLN A 258 -7.80 1.50 -16.94
CA GLN A 258 -8.46 0.21 -17.06
C GLN A 258 -8.37 -0.60 -15.76
N ASP A 259 -7.23 -0.59 -15.07
CA ASP A 259 -7.06 -1.28 -13.79
C ASP A 259 -8.05 -0.77 -12.73
N LEU A 260 -8.10 0.55 -12.51
CA LEU A 260 -9.00 1.19 -11.53
C LEU A 260 -10.48 0.97 -11.88
N GLN A 261 -10.85 1.03 -13.16
CA GLN A 261 -12.21 0.77 -13.61
C GLN A 261 -12.63 -0.69 -13.40
N HIS A 262 -11.75 -1.65 -13.74
CA HIS A 262 -12.03 -3.07 -13.51
C HIS A 262 -12.12 -3.39 -12.01
N ARG A 263 -11.23 -2.83 -11.19
CA ARG A 263 -11.32 -2.93 -9.72
C ARG A 263 -12.66 -2.42 -9.22
N TYR A 264 -13.07 -1.22 -9.62
CA TYR A 264 -14.37 -0.68 -9.24
C TYR A 264 -15.52 -1.63 -9.59
N GLN A 265 -15.51 -2.24 -10.78
CA GLN A 265 -16.54 -3.20 -11.19
C GLN A 265 -16.51 -4.50 -10.37
N ALA A 266 -15.35 -4.93 -9.90
CA ALA A 266 -15.17 -6.15 -9.12
C ALA A 266 -15.53 -5.97 -7.64
N ILE A 267 -15.08 -4.87 -7.01
CA ILE A 267 -15.21 -4.66 -5.54
C ILE A 267 -16.26 -3.60 -5.16
N TYR A 268 -16.80 -2.85 -6.12
CA TYR A 268 -17.75 -1.74 -5.89
C TYR A 268 -17.28 -0.71 -4.85
N SER A 269 -15.96 -0.53 -4.72
CA SER A 269 -15.36 0.42 -3.79
C SER A 269 -15.35 1.83 -4.36
N GLY A 270 -15.90 2.80 -3.61
CA GLY A 270 -15.87 4.22 -3.99
C GLY A 270 -14.46 4.84 -3.96
N GLU A 271 -13.48 4.16 -3.36
CA GLU A 271 -12.08 4.62 -3.34
C GLU A 271 -11.46 4.59 -4.74
N GLU A 272 -11.69 3.53 -5.52
CA GLU A 272 -11.16 3.41 -6.90
C GLU A 272 -11.61 4.56 -7.79
N LEU A 273 -12.90 4.93 -7.69
CA LEU A 273 -13.45 6.07 -8.41
C LEU A 273 -12.86 7.40 -7.95
N SER A 274 -12.59 7.52 -6.65
CA SER A 274 -11.97 8.74 -6.10
C SER A 274 -10.55 8.91 -6.64
N PHE A 275 -9.76 7.83 -6.67
CA PHE A 275 -8.42 7.83 -7.28
C PHE A 275 -8.47 8.11 -8.77
N LEU A 276 -9.41 7.50 -9.49
CA LEU A 276 -9.54 7.75 -10.92
C LEU A 276 -9.86 9.21 -11.21
N VAL A 277 -10.81 9.82 -10.49
CA VAL A 277 -11.13 11.25 -10.65
C VAL A 277 -9.90 12.13 -10.40
N GLU A 278 -9.16 11.85 -9.32
CA GLU A 278 -7.93 12.58 -9.01
C GLU A 278 -6.88 12.47 -10.12
N LEU A 279 -6.65 11.26 -10.64
CA LEU A 279 -5.69 11.02 -11.70
C LEU A 279 -6.11 11.67 -13.03
N GLU A 280 -7.39 11.64 -13.40
CA GLU A 280 -7.88 12.32 -14.61
C GLU A 280 -7.60 13.82 -14.58
N GLU A 281 -7.78 14.47 -13.42
CA GLU A 281 -7.42 15.88 -13.24
C GLU A 281 -5.92 16.12 -13.41
N VAL A 282 -5.07 15.22 -12.89
CA VAL A 282 -3.61 15.31 -13.02
C VAL A 282 -3.19 15.12 -14.47
N TRP A 283 -3.71 14.11 -15.16
CA TRP A 283 -3.38 13.82 -16.56
C TRP A 283 -3.80 14.95 -17.49
N GLN A 284 -4.97 15.56 -17.26
CA GLN A 284 -5.40 16.77 -17.98
C GLN A 284 -4.47 17.96 -17.75
N LYS A 285 -4.11 18.25 -16.49
CA LYS A 285 -3.17 19.34 -16.16
C LYS A 285 -1.79 19.17 -16.80
N ARG A 286 -1.37 17.92 -17.03
CA ARG A 286 -0.11 17.58 -17.69
C ARG A 286 -0.20 17.56 -19.22
N GLY A 287 -1.40 17.69 -19.80
CA GLY A 287 -1.62 17.64 -21.25
C GLY A 287 -1.39 16.27 -21.88
N ILE A 288 -1.57 15.18 -21.10
CA ILE A 288 -1.47 13.80 -21.60
C ILE A 288 -2.78 13.39 -22.29
N LEU A 289 -3.91 13.98 -21.87
CA LEU A 289 -5.26 13.75 -22.40
C LEU A 289 -5.73 14.88 -23.33
#